data_AF-A0AAD9G9P2-F1
#
_entry.id   AF-A0AAD9G9P2-F1
#
_cell.length_a   1.000
_cell.length_b   1.000
_cell.length_c   1.000
_cell.angle_alpha   90.00
_cell.angle_beta   90.00
_cell.angle_gamma   90.00
#
_symmetry.space_group_name_H-M   'P 1'
#
loop_
_entity.id
_entity.type
_entity.pdbx_description
1 polymer ?
#
loop_
_entity_poly.entity_id
_entity_poly.type
_entity_poly.pdbx_seq_one_letter_code
_entity_poly.pdbx_strand_id
1 'polypeptide(L)'
;MSAAKECISGMLTRVRFVDLVASLEATVLKPENAVLEAQRFQELTLQLYLHYDIALAWHEAQEKDGLLEDAALKSFSDLCLLVLDRYEETHPFLLK
;
A
#
# COMPACT_ATOMS: atom_id res chain seq x y z
N MET A 1 4.84 -19.57 21.46
CA MET A 1 4.67 -18.27 20.77
C MET A 1 3.25 -17.78 21.06
N SER A 2 3.05 -16.49 21.34
CA SER A 2 1.78 -15.95 21.86
C SER A 2 0.72 -15.84 20.76
N ALA A 3 -0.54 -16.21 21.05
CA ALA A 3 -1.69 -16.11 20.14
C ALA A 3 -1.91 -14.69 19.56
N ALA A 4 -1.40 -13.65 20.24
CA ALA A 4 -1.42 -12.28 19.74
C ALA A 4 -0.54 -12.09 18.48
N LYS A 5 0.60 -12.79 18.39
CA LYS A 5 1.49 -12.74 17.21
C LYS A 5 0.84 -13.40 15.99
N GLU A 6 0.14 -14.52 16.18
CA GLU A 6 -0.59 -15.19 15.10
C GLU A 6 -1.80 -14.38 14.63
N CYS A 7 -2.52 -13.73 15.55
CA CYS A 7 -3.66 -12.90 15.20
C CYS A 7 -3.25 -11.64 14.41
N ILE A 8 -2.14 -10.99 14.81
CA ILE A 8 -1.57 -9.83 14.11
C ILE A 8 -1.00 -10.24 12.74
N SER A 9 -0.29 -11.37 12.67
CA SER A 9 0.22 -11.93 11.41
C SER A 9 -0.90 -12.30 10.42
N GLY A 10 -2.02 -12.88 10.91
CA GLY A 10 -3.18 -13.23 10.09
C GLY A 10 -4.06 -12.03 9.66
N MET A 11 -3.99 -10.90 10.36
CA MET A 11 -4.64 -9.65 9.93
C MET A 11 -3.79 -8.88 8.92
N LEU A 12 -2.48 -8.80 9.13
CA LEU A 12 -1.58 -8.01 8.28
C LEU A 12 -1.25 -8.68 6.93
N THR A 13 -1.40 -10.00 6.84
CA THR A 13 -1.37 -10.75 5.57
C THR A 13 -2.61 -10.50 4.68
N ARG A 14 -3.61 -9.75 5.15
CA ARG A 14 -4.80 -9.42 4.35
C ARG A 14 -4.61 -8.23 3.41
N VAL A 15 -3.67 -7.33 3.71
CA VAL A 15 -3.32 -6.26 2.78
C VAL A 15 -2.70 -6.94 1.56
N ARG A 16 -3.19 -6.68 0.36
CA ARG A 16 -2.54 -7.16 -0.88
C ARG A 16 -1.95 -6.00 -1.65
N PHE A 17 -0.94 -6.29 -2.46
CA PHE A 17 -0.33 -5.28 -3.33
C PHE A 17 -1.37 -4.61 -4.23
N VAL A 18 -2.33 -5.38 -4.75
CA VAL A 18 -3.42 -4.85 -5.58
C VAL A 18 -4.31 -3.85 -4.83
N ASP A 19 -4.45 -3.95 -3.51
CA ASP A 19 -5.28 -3.03 -2.73
C ASP A 19 -4.55 -1.68 -2.52
N LEU A 20 -3.21 -1.70 -2.44
CA LEU A 20 -2.37 -0.50 -2.45
C LEU A 20 -2.47 0.23 -3.79
N VAL A 21 -2.31 -0.51 -4.89
CA VAL A 21 -2.40 0.03 -6.25
C VAL A 21 -3.77 0.63 -6.51
N ALA A 22 -4.85 -0.08 -6.15
CA ALA A 22 -6.22 0.40 -6.34
C ALA A 22 -6.49 1.73 -5.61
N SER A 23 -5.90 1.93 -4.43
CA SER A 23 -6.06 3.19 -3.67
C SER A 23 -5.35 4.36 -4.38
N LEU A 24 -4.15 4.13 -4.93
CA LEU A 24 -3.43 5.15 -5.72
C LEU A 24 -4.13 5.45 -7.05
N GLU A 25 -4.60 4.42 -7.76
CA GLU A 25 -5.38 4.61 -9.00
C GLU A 25 -6.65 5.40 -8.74
N ALA A 26 -7.38 5.10 -7.65
CA ALA A 26 -8.57 5.84 -7.26
C ALA A 26 -8.24 7.31 -6.93
N THR A 27 -7.09 7.56 -6.30
CA THR A 27 -6.58 8.92 -6.04
C THR A 27 -6.38 9.70 -7.34
N VAL A 28 -5.83 9.06 -8.38
CA VAL A 28 -5.60 9.68 -9.69
C VAL A 28 -6.91 9.90 -10.45
N LEU A 29 -7.80 8.91 -10.46
CA LEU A 29 -8.99 8.88 -11.32
C LEU A 29 -10.18 9.69 -10.76
N LYS A 30 -10.22 9.93 -9.44
CA LYS A 30 -11.34 10.60 -8.76
C LYS A 30 -10.83 11.78 -7.93
N PRO A 31 -10.62 12.95 -8.55
CA PRO A 31 -10.09 14.13 -7.86
C PRO A 31 -10.84 14.48 -6.57
N GLU A 32 -12.16 14.32 -6.56
CA GLU A 32 -13.02 14.62 -5.40
C GLU A 32 -12.75 13.75 -4.17
N ASN A 33 -12.13 12.57 -4.35
CA ASN A 33 -11.82 11.64 -3.29
C ASN A 33 -10.30 11.46 -3.09
N ALA A 34 -9.47 12.25 -3.77
CA ALA A 34 -8.02 12.06 -3.81
C ALA A 34 -7.40 12.00 -2.40
N VAL A 35 -7.79 12.92 -1.52
CA VAL A 35 -7.32 12.96 -0.12
C VAL A 35 -7.70 11.70 0.66
N LEU A 36 -8.94 11.23 0.51
CA LEU A 36 -9.44 10.07 1.23
C LEU A 36 -8.73 8.78 0.79
N GLU A 37 -8.54 8.61 -0.52
CA GLU A 37 -7.87 7.42 -1.06
C GLU A 37 -6.36 7.44 -0.79
N ALA A 38 -5.72 8.62 -0.75
CA ALA A 38 -4.35 8.77 -0.28
C ALA A 38 -4.19 8.40 1.21
N GLN A 39 -5.13 8.81 2.06
CA GLN A 39 -5.17 8.39 3.47
C GLN A 39 -5.33 6.87 3.60
N ARG A 40 -6.22 6.27 2.81
CA ARG A 40 -6.39 4.82 2.77
C ARG A 40 -5.10 4.10 2.38
N PHE A 41 -4.40 4.60 1.38
CA PHE A 41 -3.08 4.07 1.00
C PHE A 41 -2.08 4.17 2.16
N GLN A 42 -2.05 5.30 2.88
CA GLN A 42 -1.22 5.47 4.07
C GLN A 42 -1.54 4.46 5.18
N GLU A 43 -2.83 4.23 5.45
CA GLU A 43 -3.27 3.27 6.47
C GLU A 43 -2.85 1.84 6.12
N LEU A 44 -2.99 1.44 4.85
CA LEU A 44 -2.60 0.11 4.38
C LEU A 44 -1.08 -0.09 4.40
N THR A 45 -0.31 0.94 4.01
CA THR A 45 1.15 0.87 4.07
C THR A 45 1.67 0.88 5.50
N LEU A 46 1.11 1.71 6.40
CA LEU A 46 1.49 1.73 7.81
C LEU A 46 1.30 0.36 8.47
N GLN A 47 0.21 -0.33 8.16
CA GLN A 47 -0.03 -1.70 8.62
C GLN A 47 1.13 -2.65 8.28
N LEU A 48 1.74 -2.52 7.09
CA LEU A 48 2.90 -3.30 6.69
C LEU A 48 4.18 -2.86 7.42
N TYR A 49 4.37 -1.55 7.62
CA TYR A 49 5.62 -1.00 8.17
C TYR A 49 5.76 -1.11 9.69
N LEU A 50 4.68 -1.30 10.44
CA LEU A 50 4.73 -1.39 11.90
C LEU A 50 5.52 -2.61 12.41
N HIS A 51 5.72 -3.63 11.58
CA HIS A 51 6.38 -4.88 11.97
C HIS A 51 7.24 -5.45 10.82
N TYR A 52 8.56 -5.41 10.98
CA TYR A 52 9.53 -5.88 9.97
C TYR A 52 9.34 -7.35 9.59
N ASP A 53 9.09 -8.23 10.57
CA ASP A 53 8.83 -9.66 10.36
C ASP A 53 7.60 -9.90 9.49
N ILE A 54 6.64 -8.99 9.54
CA ILE A 54 5.39 -9.07 8.79
C ILE A 54 5.56 -8.49 7.39
N ALA A 55 6.31 -7.41 7.24
CA ALA A 55 6.66 -6.87 5.92
C ALA A 55 7.39 -7.91 5.05
N LEU A 56 8.33 -8.66 5.63
CA LEU A 56 9.02 -9.74 4.94
C LEU A 56 8.07 -10.86 4.52
N ALA A 57 7.26 -11.38 5.45
CA ALA A 57 6.31 -12.46 5.16
C ALA A 57 5.25 -12.04 4.13
N TRP A 58 4.84 -10.77 4.16
CA TRP A 58 3.96 -10.18 3.17
C TRP A 58 4.63 -10.15 1.79
N HIS A 59 5.86 -9.65 1.70
CA HIS A 59 6.60 -9.57 0.43
C HIS A 59 6.74 -10.96 -0.21
N GLU A 60 7.20 -11.96 0.55
CA GLU A 60 7.33 -13.34 0.08
C GLU A 60 5.99 -13.90 -0.43
N ALA A 61 4.89 -13.59 0.26
CA ALA A 61 3.55 -14.03 -0.16
C ALA A 61 3.12 -13.35 -1.47
N GLN A 62 3.29 -12.03 -1.61
CA GLN A 62 2.91 -11.31 -2.82
C GLN A 62 3.78 -11.70 -4.03
N GLU A 63 5.08 -11.94 -3.81
CA GLU A 63 6.00 -12.43 -4.85
C GLU A 63 5.61 -13.81 -5.35
N LYS A 64 5.28 -14.74 -4.43
CA LYS A 64 4.77 -16.07 -4.77
C LYS A 64 3.48 -16.01 -5.60
N ASP A 65 2.63 -15.03 -5.32
CA ASP A 65 1.38 -14.80 -6.04
C ASP A 65 1.58 -14.05 -7.38
N GLY A 66 2.82 -13.68 -7.74
CA GLY A 66 3.14 -12.98 -8.99
C GLY A 66 2.69 -11.52 -9.00
N LEU A 67 2.46 -10.92 -7.84
CA LEU A 67 1.93 -9.54 -7.74
C LEU A 67 3.04 -8.48 -7.74
N LEU A 68 4.29 -8.87 -7.52
CA LEU A 68 5.46 -7.97 -7.46
C LEU A 68 6.36 -8.09 -8.69
N GLU A 69 5.78 -8.30 -9.88
CA GLU A 69 6.54 -8.28 -11.14
C GLU A 69 7.07 -6.87 -11.46
N ASP A 70 8.21 -6.78 -12.17
CA ASP A 70 8.87 -5.51 -12.52
C ASP A 70 7.91 -4.49 -13.16
N ALA A 71 7.02 -4.95 -14.04
CA ALA A 71 6.03 -4.08 -14.69
C ALA A 71 5.03 -3.48 -13.68
N ALA A 72 4.60 -4.28 -12.70
CA ALA A 72 3.67 -3.86 -11.67
C ALA A 72 4.33 -2.87 -10.70
N LEU A 73 5.57 -3.15 -10.29
CA LEU A 73 6.38 -2.25 -9.46
C LEU A 73 6.66 -0.91 -10.16
N LYS A 74 6.96 -0.95 -11.46
CA LYS A 74 7.14 0.27 -12.26
C LYS A 74 5.84 1.08 -12.33
N SER A 75 4.72 0.44 -12.64
CA SER A 75 3.41 1.10 -12.67
C SER A 75 3.06 1.74 -11.33
N PHE A 76 3.31 1.03 -10.23
CA PHE A 76 3.13 1.55 -8.88
C PHE A 76 3.98 2.79 -8.61
N SER A 77 5.26 2.77 -8.98
CA SER A 77 6.14 3.94 -8.86
C SER A 77 5.62 5.13 -9.69
N ASP A 78 5.18 4.89 -10.92
CA ASP A 78 4.66 5.93 -11.81
C ASP A 78 3.38 6.57 -11.22
N LEU A 79 2.49 5.77 -10.60
CA LEU A 79 1.30 6.26 -9.90
C LEU A 79 1.65 7.13 -8.68
N CYS A 80 2.59 6.69 -7.84
CA CYS A 80 3.04 7.47 -6.69
C CYS A 80 3.55 8.86 -7.12
N LEU A 81 4.38 8.90 -8.17
CA LEU A 81 4.90 10.16 -8.71
C LEU A 81 3.78 11.05 -9.26
N LEU A 82 2.81 10.47 -9.98
CA LEU A 82 1.70 11.23 -10.54
C LEU A 82 0.82 11.85 -9.46
N VAL A 83 0.56 11.13 -8.37
CA VAL A 83 -0.24 11.67 -7.27
C VAL A 83 0.52 12.81 -6.57
N LEU A 84 1.83 12.64 -6.33
CA LEU A 84 2.67 13.71 -5.79
C LEU A 84 2.75 14.93 -6.71
N ASP A 85 2.71 14.77 -8.03
CA ASP A 85 2.75 15.92 -8.93
C ASP A 85 1.40 16.66 -9.02
N ARG A 86 0.28 15.93 -8.96
CA ARG A 86 -1.04 16.48 -9.27
C ARG A 86 -1.87 16.97 -8.10
N TYR A 87 -1.61 16.47 -6.89
CA TYR A 87 -2.47 16.73 -5.73
C TYR A 87 -1.64 17.20 -4.54
N GLU A 88 -1.31 18.49 -4.50
CA GLU A 88 -0.54 19.11 -3.40
C GLU A 88 -1.16 18.81 -2.03
N GLU A 89 -2.49 18.79 -1.95
CA GLU A 89 -3.23 18.47 -0.73
C GLU A 89 -3.04 17.02 -0.26
N THR A 90 -2.59 16.11 -1.13
CA THR A 90 -2.34 14.70 -0.77
C THR A 90 -0.94 14.45 -0.21
N HIS A 91 -0.01 15.40 -0.39
CA HIS A 91 1.40 15.23 0.03
C HIS A 91 1.55 14.85 1.50
N PRO A 92 0.80 15.43 2.46
CA PRO A 92 0.94 15.08 3.88
C PRO A 92 0.54 13.64 4.22
N PHE A 93 -0.17 12.96 3.32
CA PHE A 93 -0.71 11.61 3.53
C PHE A 93 0.13 10.53 2.84
N LEU A 94 0.80 10.84 1.72
CA LEU A 94 1.56 9.84 0.96
C LEU A 94 3.00 9.66 1.46
N LEU A 95 3.54 10.61 2.23
CA LEU A 95 4.92 10.59 2.71
C LEU A 95 5.02 11.13 4.14
N LYS A 96 5.52 10.32 5.07
CA LYS A 96 6.24 10.72 6.29
C LYS A 96 7.24 9.66 6.71
#